data_AF-A0A9D4VY40-F1
#
_entry.id   AF-A0A9D4VY40-F1
#
_cell.length_a   1.000
_cell.length_b   1.000
_cell.length_c   1.000
_cell.angle_alpha   90.00
_cell.angle_beta   90.00
_cell.angle_gamma   90.00
#
_symmetry.space_group_name_H-M   'P 1'
#
loop_
_entity.id
_entity.type
_entity.pdbx_description
1 polymer ?
#
loop_
_entity_poly.entity_id
_entity_poly.type
_entity_poly.pdbx_seq_one_letter_code
_entity_poly.pdbx_strand_id
1 'polypeptide(L)'
;MSRNPDTLFLDKFLLNLTSNKSTSQSTTTSAKSIVQAWSELRNALQFSSFNQHHHQHLQTLVNSQTSLHVADPQAKLLLSILTSSNFSLPRDSLPLCFRLLYIWIRKSTKPSFDIIDSLVEVISKLFLALGNDHVLLFSEAILLLGAFSFVHSLSENTKNLCLEIFCKLLVDKCRLVCLYDEFVPNVLAGIGYALSSSSVNVHFVRILECLFGIWGKGNDGPRGSVAHGLMVLYLIDWVMSNLISFGFLDKADVFAREIFGSFKGKYASFAVFMSGIGVLRVSDRYASSTGVKLDVVARMRTSATILVEALVSDLVSRTLGFSNIGGDFQDRLLLQCVSIGFTRTVSFSGHSSLFVCLGLSLLTEVLPLPRLYESMFELSPSSGELKVNEIKEHLDNILFKEAGAVTGVFCNQYVLADEENKNIVENLIWEYCRNIYYGHRKVAVHLKGNYDELLKDFEKIAESAFLMVVVFALAVTKHKLSSKFDQEIQTEVSLKILVSFSCVEYFRHVRLPEYMETIRKVIASVNKNEHAYMFFVNSIPSYGELTNGPDQKTKYLWSKDEVQTARVLFYLRVIPTLIECLPAQVFGDMVAPTMFLYPTSTKYIFSFAWFFHKLVLLQAFNQNLYL
;
A
#
# COMPACT_ATOMS: atom_id res chain seq x y z
N MET A 1 -18.65 -6.49 -6.46
CA MET A 1 -17.85 -7.36 -7.36
C MET A 1 -16.52 -7.63 -6.65
N SER A 2 -15.96 -8.83 -6.50
CA SER A 2 -15.92 -10.02 -7.36
C SER A 2 -16.26 -11.31 -6.58
N ARG A 3 -17.27 -12.06 -7.02
CA ARG A 3 -17.08 -13.51 -7.11
C ARG A 3 -16.33 -13.68 -8.41
N ASN A 4 -15.01 -13.82 -8.37
CA ASN A 4 -14.33 -14.50 -9.46
C ASN A 4 -14.63 -15.99 -9.25
N PRO A 5 -15.45 -16.63 -10.11
CA PRO A 5 -15.49 -18.09 -10.16
C PRO A 5 -14.13 -18.71 -10.56
N ASP A 6 -13.13 -17.88 -10.88
CA ASP A 6 -11.85 -18.29 -11.48
C ASP A 6 -10.72 -18.65 -10.50
N THR A 7 -10.85 -18.43 -9.18
CA THR A 7 -9.78 -18.75 -8.22
C THR A 7 -10.10 -19.98 -7.40
N LEU A 8 -10.04 -21.14 -8.05
CA LEU A 8 -10.17 -22.46 -7.41
C LEU A 8 -9.08 -22.71 -6.32
N PHE A 9 -7.95 -22.01 -6.44
CA PHE A 9 -6.75 -22.13 -5.61
C PHE A 9 -6.45 -20.80 -4.88
N LEU A 10 -6.57 -20.80 -3.55
CA LEU A 10 -6.33 -19.62 -2.70
C LEU A 10 -4.88 -19.15 -2.73
N ASP A 11 -3.90 -20.05 -2.81
CA ASP A 11 -2.46 -19.74 -2.91
C ASP A 11 -2.16 -18.93 -4.18
N LYS A 12 -2.73 -19.32 -5.32
CA LYS A 12 -2.59 -18.58 -6.58
C LYS A 12 -3.27 -17.22 -6.54
N PHE A 13 -4.43 -17.14 -5.88
CA PHE A 13 -5.11 -15.87 -5.68
C PHE A 13 -4.22 -14.92 -4.87
N LEU A 14 -3.65 -15.39 -3.76
CA LEU A 14 -2.75 -14.58 -2.91
C LEU A 14 -1.47 -14.16 -3.64
N LEU A 15 -0.88 -15.05 -4.45
CA LEU A 15 0.31 -14.75 -5.25
C LEU A 15 0.03 -13.72 -6.37
N ASN A 16 -1.12 -13.82 -7.04
CA ASN A 16 -1.47 -12.90 -8.13
C ASN A 16 -1.76 -11.47 -7.65
N LEU A 17 -2.01 -11.28 -6.35
CA LEU A 17 -2.23 -9.96 -5.76
C LEU A 17 -0.93 -9.18 -5.57
N THR A 18 0.23 -9.85 -5.62
CA THR A 18 1.54 -9.25 -5.35
C THR A 18 2.46 -9.19 -6.57
N SER A 19 2.19 -9.97 -7.63
CA SER A 19 3.00 -9.89 -8.84
C SER A 19 2.56 -8.73 -9.75
N ASN A 20 3.51 -7.83 -10.04
CA ASN A 20 3.42 -6.90 -11.17
C ASN A 20 3.40 -7.72 -12.46
N LYS A 21 2.22 -8.19 -12.89
CA LYS A 21 1.92 -8.86 -14.17
C LYS A 21 3.15 -9.37 -14.94
N SER A 22 3.88 -10.31 -14.38
CA SER A 22 4.62 -11.28 -15.18
C SER A 22 3.75 -12.52 -15.20
N THR A 23 2.89 -12.58 -16.21
CA THR A 23 2.35 -13.86 -16.65
C THR A 23 3.58 -14.70 -16.99
N SER A 24 4.03 -15.54 -16.05
CA SER A 24 4.89 -16.65 -16.42
C SER A 24 4.13 -17.38 -17.52
N GLN A 25 4.69 -17.33 -18.73
CA GLN A 25 4.13 -18.00 -19.88
C GLN A 25 3.90 -19.45 -19.46
N SER A 26 2.64 -19.82 -19.23
CA SER A 26 2.28 -21.20 -19.01
C SER A 26 2.67 -21.92 -20.30
N THR A 27 3.77 -22.66 -20.26
CA THR A 27 4.14 -23.54 -21.36
C THR A 27 2.96 -24.49 -21.55
N THR A 28 2.37 -24.46 -22.74
CA THR A 28 1.23 -25.31 -23.07
C THR A 28 1.74 -26.74 -23.15
N THR A 29 1.64 -27.47 -22.03
CA THR A 29 1.94 -28.89 -21.98
C THR A 29 0.88 -29.68 -22.73
N SER A 30 1.31 -30.55 -23.64
CA SER A 30 0.41 -31.37 -24.45
C SER A 30 -0.36 -32.38 -23.57
N ALA A 31 -1.61 -32.68 -23.92
CA ALA A 31 -2.37 -33.74 -23.24
C ALA A 31 -1.63 -35.09 -23.28
N LYS A 32 -0.90 -35.37 -24.36
CA LYS A 32 -0.06 -36.57 -24.51
C LYS A 32 1.02 -36.65 -23.43
N SER A 33 1.72 -35.56 -23.13
CA SER A 33 2.73 -35.52 -22.06
C SER A 33 2.15 -35.76 -20.67
N ILE A 34 0.91 -35.31 -20.41
CA ILE A 34 0.23 -35.55 -19.12
C ILE A 34 -0.12 -37.04 -18.97
N VAL A 35 -0.69 -37.65 -20.01
CA VAL A 35 -1.04 -39.08 -19.99
C VAL A 35 0.21 -39.95 -19.84
N GLN A 36 1.28 -39.63 -20.57
CA GLN A 36 2.55 -40.33 -20.47
C GLN A 36 3.18 -40.19 -19.07
N ALA A 37 3.14 -39.00 -18.47
CA ALA A 37 3.66 -38.81 -17.12
C ALA A 37 2.93 -39.70 -16.08
N TRP A 38 1.60 -39.82 -16.18
CA TRP A 38 0.84 -40.73 -15.31
C TRP A 38 1.13 -42.22 -15.56
N SER A 39 1.36 -42.62 -16.83
CA SER A 39 1.71 -44.01 -17.14
C SER A 39 3.09 -44.38 -16.59
N GLU A 40 4.08 -43.50 -16.72
CA GLU A 40 5.42 -43.76 -16.18
C GLU A 40 5.44 -43.83 -14.64
N LEU A 41 4.65 -42.99 -13.96
CA LEU A 41 4.50 -43.08 -12.50
C LEU A 41 3.84 -44.39 -12.05
N ARG A 42 2.92 -44.93 -12.86
CA ARG A 42 2.34 -46.26 -12.61
C ARG A 42 3.37 -47.37 -12.81
N ASN A 43 4.18 -47.27 -13.85
CA ASN A 43 5.26 -48.23 -14.14
C ASN A 43 6.28 -48.25 -13.00
N ALA A 44 6.61 -47.09 -12.41
CA ALA A 44 7.53 -47.01 -11.28
C ALA A 44 7.13 -47.91 -10.09
N LEU A 45 5.83 -48.00 -9.79
CA LEU A 45 5.30 -48.90 -8.76
C LEU A 45 5.38 -50.37 -9.19
N GLN A 46 5.07 -50.67 -10.45
CA GLN A 46 5.09 -52.04 -10.97
C GLN A 46 6.51 -52.63 -10.99
N PHE A 47 7.50 -51.84 -11.36
CA PHE A 47 8.90 -52.26 -11.42
C PHE A 47 9.70 -51.96 -10.15
N SER A 48 9.04 -51.45 -9.09
CA SER A 48 9.66 -51.12 -7.79
C SER A 48 10.91 -50.24 -7.91
N SER A 49 10.92 -49.28 -8.84
CA SER A 49 12.08 -48.41 -9.08
C SER A 49 11.65 -46.96 -9.32
N PHE A 50 12.30 -46.02 -8.62
CA PHE A 50 12.04 -44.59 -8.79
C PHE A 50 13.30 -43.83 -9.22
N ASN A 51 13.30 -43.31 -10.45
CA ASN A 51 14.45 -42.66 -11.06
C ASN A 51 14.20 -41.16 -11.31
N GLN A 52 15.24 -40.42 -11.71
CA GLN A 52 15.16 -38.98 -12.01
C GLN A 52 14.15 -38.64 -13.13
N HIS A 53 13.92 -39.55 -14.09
CA HIS A 53 12.88 -39.38 -15.10
C HIS A 53 11.47 -39.32 -14.48
N HIS A 54 11.18 -40.11 -13.44
CA HIS A 54 9.90 -40.06 -12.75
C HIS A 54 9.71 -38.74 -11.99
N HIS A 55 10.80 -38.15 -11.46
CA HIS A 55 10.77 -36.80 -10.90
C HIS A 55 10.41 -35.73 -11.96
N GLN A 56 10.99 -35.80 -13.15
CA GLN A 56 10.65 -34.89 -14.26
C GLN A 56 9.18 -35.06 -14.70
N HIS A 57 8.65 -36.27 -14.66
CA HIS A 57 7.22 -36.51 -14.91
C HIS A 57 6.32 -35.88 -13.84
N LEU A 58 6.68 -35.94 -12.56
CA LEU A 58 5.97 -35.21 -11.49
C LEU A 58 6.01 -33.70 -11.73
N GLN A 59 7.18 -33.14 -12.07
CA GLN A 59 7.30 -31.71 -12.39
C GLN A 59 6.42 -31.33 -13.59
N THR A 60 6.40 -32.14 -14.64
CA THR A 60 5.56 -31.92 -15.83
C THR A 60 4.07 -31.88 -15.45
N LEU A 61 3.62 -32.75 -14.54
CA LEU A 61 2.24 -32.75 -14.05
C LEU A 61 1.93 -31.50 -13.24
N VAL A 62 2.81 -31.10 -12.31
CA VAL A 62 2.63 -29.88 -11.49
C VAL A 62 2.59 -28.62 -12.36
N ASN A 63 3.48 -28.51 -13.35
CA ASN A 63 3.51 -27.40 -14.30
C ASN A 63 2.22 -27.31 -15.13
N SER A 64 1.50 -28.42 -15.28
CA SER A 64 0.23 -28.52 -16.00
C SER A 64 -1.00 -28.22 -15.11
N GLN A 65 -0.84 -27.66 -13.91
CA GLN A 65 -1.89 -27.51 -12.89
C GLN A 65 -3.20 -26.87 -13.39
N THR A 66 -3.14 -25.92 -14.32
CA THR A 66 -4.33 -25.24 -14.88
C THR A 66 -5.26 -26.22 -15.58
N SER A 67 -4.69 -27.06 -16.45
CA SER A 67 -5.42 -28.03 -17.29
C SER A 67 -5.51 -29.43 -16.67
N LEU A 68 -4.74 -29.71 -15.63
CA LEU A 68 -4.72 -31.03 -14.98
C LEU A 68 -5.98 -31.29 -14.17
N HIS A 69 -6.65 -32.42 -14.43
CA HIS A 69 -7.66 -32.99 -13.54
C HIS A 69 -7.05 -34.24 -12.88
N VAL A 70 -6.92 -34.22 -11.55
CA VAL A 70 -6.50 -35.39 -10.78
C VAL A 70 -7.76 -36.03 -10.22
N ALA A 71 -7.96 -37.31 -10.49
CA ALA A 71 -9.08 -38.13 -10.01
C ALA A 71 -8.60 -39.14 -8.96
N ASP A 72 -9.55 -39.78 -8.26
CA ASP A 72 -9.28 -40.72 -7.18
C ASP A 72 -8.28 -41.84 -7.54
N PRO A 73 -8.29 -42.45 -8.74
CA PRO A 73 -7.26 -43.44 -9.10
C PRO A 73 -5.84 -42.88 -9.11
N GLN A 74 -5.67 -41.62 -9.50
CA GLN A 74 -4.37 -40.94 -9.50
C GLN A 74 -3.96 -40.54 -8.08
N ALA A 75 -4.92 -40.14 -7.23
CA ALA A 75 -4.66 -39.91 -5.82
C ALA A 75 -4.25 -41.21 -5.09
N LYS A 76 -4.90 -42.34 -5.39
CA LYS A 76 -4.50 -43.67 -4.90
C LYS A 76 -3.10 -44.04 -5.37
N LEU A 77 -2.76 -43.77 -6.63
CA LEU A 77 -1.41 -43.99 -7.15
C LEU A 77 -0.37 -43.19 -6.36
N LEU A 78 -0.61 -41.90 -6.12
CA LEU A 78 0.29 -41.06 -5.33
C LEU A 78 0.41 -41.54 -3.88
N LEU A 79 -0.69 -41.94 -3.25
CA LEU A 79 -0.69 -42.56 -1.93
C LEU A 79 0.20 -43.81 -1.93
N SER A 80 0.02 -44.73 -2.89
CA SER A 80 0.85 -45.93 -3.01
C SER A 80 2.34 -45.62 -3.19
N ILE A 81 2.69 -44.56 -3.93
CA ILE A 81 4.07 -44.09 -4.09
C ILE A 81 4.62 -43.58 -2.74
N LEU A 82 3.82 -42.83 -1.99
CA LEU A 82 4.23 -42.28 -0.68
C LEU A 82 4.36 -43.37 0.40
N THR A 83 3.60 -44.45 0.30
CA THR A 83 3.62 -45.56 1.29
C THR A 83 4.55 -46.71 0.92
N SER A 84 5.10 -46.73 -0.29
CA SER A 84 5.90 -47.85 -0.79
C SER A 84 7.18 -48.02 0.02
N SER A 85 7.40 -49.21 0.58
CA SER A 85 8.69 -49.61 1.15
C SER A 85 9.69 -50.11 0.10
N ASN A 86 9.24 -50.32 -1.15
CA ASN A 86 10.00 -51.03 -2.17
C ASN A 86 11.07 -50.16 -2.84
N PHE A 87 10.99 -48.84 -2.71
CA PHE A 87 11.98 -47.91 -3.24
C PHE A 87 12.04 -46.65 -2.38
N SER A 88 13.19 -45.98 -2.34
CA SER A 88 13.33 -44.68 -1.67
C SER A 88 12.90 -43.56 -2.61
N LEU A 89 11.93 -42.75 -2.19
CA LEU A 89 11.53 -41.57 -2.94
C LEU A 89 12.59 -40.46 -2.75
N PRO A 90 13.12 -39.85 -3.83
CA PRO A 90 13.96 -38.66 -3.71
C PRO A 90 13.21 -37.57 -2.95
N ARG A 91 13.87 -36.91 -2.00
CA ARG A 91 13.23 -35.93 -1.10
C ARG A 91 12.56 -34.78 -1.86
N ASP A 92 13.15 -34.36 -2.98
CA ASP A 92 12.61 -33.29 -3.85
C ASP A 92 11.32 -33.68 -4.58
N SER A 93 10.97 -34.98 -4.59
CA SER A 93 9.73 -35.47 -5.22
C SER A 93 8.53 -35.42 -4.28
N LEU A 94 8.76 -35.38 -2.95
CA LEU A 94 7.69 -35.35 -1.95
C LEU A 94 6.80 -34.09 -2.06
N PRO A 95 7.35 -32.86 -2.18
CA PRO A 95 6.53 -31.66 -2.32
C PRO A 95 5.66 -31.69 -3.59
N LEU A 96 6.17 -32.27 -4.69
CA LEU A 96 5.43 -32.41 -5.94
C LEU A 96 4.23 -33.35 -5.77
N CYS A 97 4.40 -34.45 -5.04
CA CYS A 97 3.28 -35.35 -4.69
C CYS A 97 2.23 -34.63 -3.86
N PHE A 98 2.63 -33.85 -2.85
CA PHE A 98 1.70 -33.07 -2.02
C PHE A 98 0.95 -32.02 -2.85
N ARG A 99 1.64 -31.34 -3.77
CA ARG A 99 1.03 -30.39 -4.70
C ARG A 99 -0.04 -31.04 -5.59
N LEU A 100 0.23 -32.24 -6.12
CA LEU A 100 -0.75 -32.99 -6.92
C LEU A 100 -1.96 -33.46 -6.11
N LEU A 101 -1.75 -33.87 -4.85
CA LEU A 101 -2.83 -34.20 -3.92
C LEU A 101 -3.67 -32.97 -3.55
N TYR A 102 -3.03 -31.81 -3.41
CA TYR A 102 -3.72 -30.53 -3.23
C TYR A 102 -4.58 -30.18 -4.46
N ILE A 103 -4.07 -30.41 -5.68
CA ILE A 103 -4.85 -30.22 -6.91
C ILE A 103 -6.06 -31.15 -6.95
N TRP A 104 -5.88 -32.43 -6.58
CA TRP A 104 -6.96 -33.40 -6.46
C TRP A 104 -8.05 -32.91 -5.50
N ILE A 105 -7.70 -32.56 -4.26
CA ILE A 105 -8.71 -32.20 -3.26
C ILE A 105 -9.47 -30.92 -3.62
N ARG A 106 -8.83 -29.96 -4.29
CA ARG A 106 -9.47 -28.70 -4.68
C ARG A 106 -10.34 -28.81 -5.94
N LYS A 107 -9.99 -29.71 -6.87
CA LYS A 107 -10.77 -29.93 -8.11
C LYS A 107 -11.82 -31.04 -7.98
N SER A 108 -11.67 -31.95 -7.02
CA SER A 108 -12.63 -33.03 -6.80
C SER A 108 -13.92 -32.51 -6.18
N THR A 109 -15.07 -32.94 -6.73
CA THR A 109 -16.39 -32.62 -6.19
C THR A 109 -16.77 -33.52 -5.01
N LYS A 110 -16.26 -34.76 -4.98
CA LYS A 110 -16.48 -35.76 -3.92
C LYS A 110 -15.23 -36.65 -3.78
N PRO A 111 -14.19 -36.19 -3.08
CA PRO A 111 -12.98 -36.98 -2.90
C PRO A 111 -13.26 -38.20 -2.00
N SER A 112 -12.68 -39.35 -2.32
CA SER A 112 -12.74 -40.55 -1.46
C SER A 112 -12.08 -40.31 -0.10
N PHE A 113 -12.86 -40.49 0.97
CA PHE A 113 -12.42 -40.24 2.34
C PHE A 113 -11.36 -41.24 2.82
N ASP A 114 -11.45 -42.51 2.39
CA ASP A 114 -10.45 -43.54 2.72
C ASP A 114 -9.03 -43.14 2.29
N ILE A 115 -8.92 -42.47 1.13
CA ILE A 115 -7.64 -41.96 0.63
C ILE A 115 -7.14 -40.83 1.53
N ILE A 116 -8.03 -39.93 1.96
CA ILE A 116 -7.68 -38.80 2.84
C ILE A 116 -7.21 -39.33 4.19
N ASP A 117 -7.96 -40.23 4.82
CA ASP A 117 -7.61 -40.81 6.12
C ASP A 117 -6.23 -41.50 6.07
N SER A 118 -5.99 -42.29 5.02
CA SER A 118 -4.69 -42.94 4.79
C SER A 118 -3.57 -41.93 4.57
N LEU A 119 -3.81 -40.85 3.80
CA LEU A 119 -2.83 -39.80 3.56
C LEU A 119 -2.48 -39.04 4.84
N VAL A 120 -3.45 -38.75 5.69
CA VAL A 120 -3.22 -38.05 6.96
C VAL A 120 -2.33 -38.88 7.88
N GLU A 121 -2.55 -40.19 7.95
CA GLU A 121 -1.69 -41.11 8.71
C GLU A 121 -0.25 -41.14 8.17
N VAL A 122 -0.09 -41.20 6.85
CA VAL A 122 1.23 -41.20 6.18
C VAL A 122 1.96 -39.89 6.43
N ILE A 123 1.26 -38.76 6.30
CA ILE A 123 1.80 -37.42 6.56
C ILE A 123 2.25 -37.30 8.03
N SER A 124 1.45 -37.82 8.98
CA SER A 124 1.81 -37.83 10.40
C SER A 124 3.11 -38.60 10.66
N LYS A 125 3.27 -39.79 10.04
CA LYS A 125 4.48 -40.61 10.18
C LYS A 125 5.71 -39.95 9.54
N LEU A 126 5.54 -39.35 8.37
CA LEU A 126 6.61 -38.63 7.67
C LEU A 126 7.16 -37.50 8.54
N PHE A 127 6.30 -36.69 9.17
CA PHE A 127 6.77 -35.56 9.98
C PHE A 127 7.47 -35.92 11.27
N LEU A 128 7.22 -37.11 11.82
CA LEU A 128 8.01 -37.62 12.94
C LEU A 128 9.45 -38.00 12.53
N ALA A 129 9.68 -38.29 11.24
CA ALA A 129 10.97 -38.76 10.72
C ALA A 129 11.83 -37.67 10.06
N LEU A 130 11.30 -36.46 9.84
CA LEU A 130 11.93 -35.40 9.05
C LEU A 130 12.57 -34.30 9.92
N GLY A 131 13.79 -33.89 9.57
CA GLY A 131 14.52 -32.77 10.20
C GLY A 131 14.14 -31.38 9.66
N ASN A 132 14.83 -30.33 10.12
CA ASN A 132 14.44 -28.92 9.87
C ASN A 132 14.72 -28.40 8.44
N ASP A 133 15.46 -29.12 7.61
CA ASP A 133 16.00 -28.59 6.35
C ASP A 133 15.03 -28.60 5.15
N HIS A 134 13.75 -28.96 5.36
CA HIS A 134 12.80 -29.28 4.27
C HIS A 134 11.70 -28.22 4.10
N VAL A 135 12.09 -26.96 3.90
CA VAL A 135 11.18 -25.78 3.84
C VAL A 135 10.02 -25.95 2.85
N LEU A 136 10.34 -26.33 1.60
CA LEU A 136 9.35 -26.50 0.53
C LEU A 136 8.31 -27.57 0.89
N LEU A 137 8.75 -28.69 1.47
CA LEU A 137 7.86 -29.78 1.89
C LEU A 137 6.90 -29.31 2.99
N PHE A 138 7.41 -28.56 3.98
CA PHE A 138 6.56 -28.01 5.05
C PHE A 138 5.51 -27.05 4.49
N SER A 139 5.87 -26.21 3.51
CA SER A 139 4.93 -25.28 2.88
C SER A 139 3.78 -26.01 2.16
N GLU A 140 4.09 -27.04 1.37
CA GLU A 140 3.08 -27.83 0.63
C GLU A 140 2.23 -28.69 1.58
N ALA A 141 2.81 -29.14 2.69
CA ALA A 141 2.07 -29.89 3.70
C ALA A 141 1.07 -29.04 4.48
N ILE A 142 1.48 -27.83 4.88
CA ILE A 142 0.59 -26.84 5.49
C ILE A 142 -0.59 -26.57 4.54
N LEU A 143 -0.29 -26.33 3.26
CA LEU A 143 -1.32 -26.12 2.24
C LEU A 143 -2.28 -27.32 2.11
N LEU A 144 -1.74 -28.53 2.02
CA LEU A 144 -2.52 -29.77 1.85
C LEU A 144 -3.40 -30.08 3.07
N LEU A 145 -2.84 -30.03 4.28
CA LEU A 145 -3.58 -30.29 5.52
C LEU A 145 -4.69 -29.25 5.75
N GLY A 146 -4.41 -27.99 5.45
CA GLY A 146 -5.43 -26.94 5.44
C GLY A 146 -6.56 -27.28 4.46
N ALA A 147 -6.22 -27.67 3.23
CA ALA A 147 -7.20 -28.05 2.21
C ALA A 147 -8.04 -29.27 2.59
N PHE A 148 -7.46 -30.29 3.24
CA PHE A 148 -8.21 -31.44 3.77
C PHE A 148 -9.22 -31.01 4.83
N SER A 149 -8.82 -30.14 5.76
CA SER A 149 -9.73 -29.67 6.83
C SER A 149 -10.93 -28.86 6.29
N PHE A 150 -10.79 -28.23 5.12
CA PHE A 150 -11.84 -27.46 4.45
C PHE A 150 -12.90 -28.31 3.73
N VAL A 151 -12.64 -29.61 3.54
CA VAL A 151 -13.60 -30.53 2.89
C VAL A 151 -14.82 -30.69 3.81
N HIS A 152 -15.95 -30.15 3.40
CA HIS A 152 -17.14 -30.05 4.27
C HIS A 152 -17.69 -31.42 4.67
N SER A 153 -17.66 -32.38 3.74
CA SER A 153 -18.17 -33.74 3.93
C SER A 153 -17.27 -34.68 4.73
N LEU A 154 -16.05 -34.26 5.10
CA LEU A 154 -15.12 -35.09 5.87
C LEU A 154 -15.60 -35.23 7.32
N SER A 155 -15.31 -36.37 7.95
CA SER A 155 -15.63 -36.63 9.36
C SER A 155 -14.95 -35.61 10.28
N GLU A 156 -15.58 -35.28 11.41
CA GLU A 156 -14.98 -34.37 12.40
C GLU A 156 -13.68 -34.91 12.98
N ASN A 157 -13.59 -36.23 13.17
CA ASN A 157 -12.37 -36.89 13.68
C ASN A 157 -11.18 -36.67 12.74
N THR A 158 -11.36 -36.91 11.44
CA THR A 158 -10.30 -36.69 10.45
C THR A 158 -9.92 -35.21 10.36
N LYS A 159 -10.92 -34.31 10.39
CA LYS A 159 -10.65 -32.86 10.40
C LYS A 159 -9.82 -32.44 11.61
N ASN A 160 -10.16 -32.94 12.80
CA ASN A 160 -9.44 -32.64 14.04
C ASN A 160 -8.00 -33.17 13.98
N LEU A 161 -7.80 -34.39 13.49
CA LEU A 161 -6.46 -34.95 13.29
C LEU A 161 -5.63 -34.11 12.30
N CYS A 162 -6.22 -33.70 11.17
CA CYS A 162 -5.57 -32.80 10.21
C CYS A 162 -5.14 -31.49 10.88
N LEU A 163 -6.03 -30.88 11.67
CA LEU A 163 -5.80 -29.61 12.33
C LEU A 163 -4.81 -29.70 13.48
N GLU A 164 -4.74 -30.84 14.17
CA GLU A 164 -3.73 -31.10 15.20
C GLU A 164 -2.32 -31.14 14.59
N ILE A 165 -2.14 -31.94 13.52
CA ILE A 165 -0.87 -32.00 12.78
C ILE A 165 -0.53 -30.62 12.19
N PHE A 166 -1.52 -29.95 11.59
CA PHE A 166 -1.37 -28.61 11.04
C PHE A 166 -0.92 -27.58 12.10
N CYS A 167 -1.56 -27.56 13.28
CA CYS A 167 -1.19 -26.68 14.37
C CYS A 167 0.22 -26.95 14.88
N LYS A 168 0.64 -28.22 14.95
CA LYS A 168 2.00 -28.60 15.34
C LYS A 168 3.02 -28.07 14.32
N LEU A 169 2.78 -28.28 13.03
CA LEU A 169 3.62 -27.75 11.96
C LEU A 169 3.69 -26.22 11.96
N LEU A 170 2.57 -25.54 12.21
CA LEU A 170 2.57 -24.08 12.27
C LEU A 170 3.40 -23.56 13.44
N VAL A 171 3.28 -24.16 14.63
CA VAL A 171 4.09 -23.75 15.79
C VAL A 171 5.57 -24.00 15.55
N ASP A 172 5.92 -25.17 15.00
CA ASP A 172 7.31 -25.61 14.92
C ASP A 172 8.08 -25.06 13.70
N LYS A 173 7.39 -24.81 12.57
CA LYS A 173 8.02 -24.55 11.27
C LYS A 173 7.52 -23.30 10.54
N CYS A 174 6.39 -22.71 10.92
CA CYS A 174 5.79 -21.61 10.15
C CYS A 174 6.75 -20.43 9.95
N ARG A 175 7.44 -19.98 11.01
CA ARG A 175 8.39 -18.85 10.94
C ARG A 175 9.55 -19.14 9.99
N LEU A 176 10.08 -20.36 10.02
CA LEU A 176 11.17 -20.80 9.15
C LEU A 176 10.73 -20.85 7.68
N VAL A 177 9.51 -21.29 7.40
CA VAL A 177 8.96 -21.27 6.03
C VAL A 177 8.72 -19.84 5.55
N CYS A 178 8.20 -18.97 6.42
CA CYS A 178 7.91 -17.58 6.08
C CYS A 178 9.15 -16.68 5.96
N LEU A 179 10.37 -17.21 6.15
CA LEU A 179 11.61 -16.53 5.74
C LEU A 179 11.76 -16.45 4.22
N TYR A 180 11.03 -17.30 3.48
CA TYR A 180 11.06 -17.38 2.03
C TYR A 180 9.73 -16.88 1.46
N ASP A 181 9.72 -15.66 0.92
CA ASP A 181 8.51 -14.98 0.43
C ASP A 181 7.72 -15.80 -0.61
N GLU A 182 8.40 -16.64 -1.39
CA GLU A 182 7.78 -17.53 -2.39
C GLU A 182 6.81 -18.55 -1.78
N PHE A 183 7.00 -18.94 -0.51
CA PHE A 183 6.16 -19.94 0.16
C PHE A 183 5.08 -19.34 1.06
N VAL A 184 5.14 -18.03 1.33
CA VAL A 184 4.14 -17.34 2.16
C VAL A 184 2.71 -17.54 1.62
N PRO A 185 2.43 -17.43 0.30
CA PRO A 185 1.08 -17.69 -0.23
C PRO A 185 0.55 -19.10 0.07
N ASN A 186 1.42 -20.13 0.02
CA ASN A 186 1.04 -21.51 0.34
C ASN A 186 0.64 -21.64 1.81
N VAL A 187 1.45 -21.08 2.71
CA VAL A 187 1.19 -21.11 4.15
C VAL A 187 -0.11 -20.37 4.49
N LEU A 188 -0.28 -19.15 3.97
CA LEU A 188 -1.47 -18.34 4.18
C LEU A 188 -2.73 -18.99 3.60
N ALA A 189 -2.65 -19.63 2.44
CA ALA A 189 -3.76 -20.37 1.87
C ALA A 189 -4.15 -21.58 2.73
N GLY A 190 -3.18 -22.35 3.22
CA GLY A 190 -3.40 -23.43 4.19
C GLY A 190 -4.12 -22.93 5.45
N ILE A 191 -3.67 -21.80 6.01
CA ILE A 191 -4.31 -21.11 7.14
C ILE A 191 -5.75 -20.72 6.80
N GLY A 192 -6.00 -20.13 5.62
CA GLY A 192 -7.33 -19.72 5.19
C GLY A 192 -8.32 -20.88 5.13
N TYR A 193 -7.91 -21.99 4.51
CA TYR A 193 -8.70 -23.22 4.45
C TYR A 193 -8.99 -23.77 5.84
N ALA A 194 -7.98 -23.82 6.71
CA ALA A 194 -8.11 -24.31 8.08
C ALA A 194 -9.06 -23.45 8.94
N LEU A 195 -8.94 -22.12 8.86
CA LEU A 195 -9.82 -21.19 9.56
C LEU A 195 -11.27 -21.26 9.06
N SER A 196 -11.47 -21.55 7.77
CA SER A 196 -12.81 -21.68 7.17
C SER A 196 -13.45 -23.07 7.37
N SER A 197 -12.75 -24.00 8.02
CA SER A 197 -13.27 -25.35 8.32
C SER A 197 -14.35 -25.33 9.40
N SER A 198 -15.17 -26.38 9.49
CA SER A 198 -16.27 -26.50 10.45
C SER A 198 -15.87 -26.99 11.87
N SER A 199 -14.57 -27.14 12.15
CA SER A 199 -14.03 -27.86 13.34
C SER A 199 -14.03 -27.07 14.66
N VAL A 200 -13.49 -27.66 15.73
CA VAL A 200 -13.45 -27.12 17.11
C VAL A 200 -12.71 -25.76 17.24
N ASN A 201 -13.23 -24.87 18.10
CA ASN A 201 -12.69 -23.52 18.34
C ASN A 201 -11.25 -23.49 18.87
N VAL A 202 -10.77 -24.52 19.57
CA VAL A 202 -9.40 -24.54 20.15
C VAL A 202 -8.33 -24.45 19.07
N HIS A 203 -8.47 -25.23 17.98
CA HIS A 203 -7.55 -25.16 16.85
C HIS A 203 -7.66 -23.82 16.13
N PHE A 204 -8.88 -23.28 16.00
CA PHE A 204 -9.12 -21.98 15.38
C PHE A 204 -8.32 -20.86 16.06
N VAL A 205 -8.40 -20.74 17.39
CA VAL A 205 -7.63 -19.75 18.15
C VAL A 205 -6.13 -19.94 17.97
N ARG A 206 -5.63 -21.18 18.08
CA ARG A 206 -4.20 -21.49 17.92
C ARG A 206 -3.67 -21.09 16.54
N ILE A 207 -4.44 -21.33 15.48
CA ILE A 207 -4.08 -20.95 14.10
C ILE A 207 -4.01 -19.42 13.97
N LEU A 208 -4.96 -18.70 14.57
CA LEU A 208 -4.92 -17.24 14.61
C LEU A 208 -3.68 -16.71 15.33
N GLU A 209 -3.32 -17.30 16.47
CA GLU A 209 -2.11 -16.89 17.19
C GLU A 209 -0.85 -17.08 16.34
N CYS A 210 -0.77 -18.18 15.60
CA CYS A 210 0.33 -18.44 14.67
C CYS A 210 0.35 -17.40 13.54
N LEU A 211 -0.79 -17.14 12.88
CA LEU A 211 -0.91 -16.19 11.77
C LEU A 211 -0.41 -14.79 12.14
N PHE A 212 -0.92 -14.22 13.24
CA PHE A 212 -0.53 -12.87 13.65
C PHE A 212 0.86 -12.82 14.33
N GLY A 213 1.38 -13.98 14.75
CA GLY A 213 2.71 -14.14 15.31
C GLY A 213 3.84 -14.42 14.31
N ILE A 214 3.54 -14.55 13.00
CA ILE A 214 4.54 -14.81 11.94
C ILE A 214 5.59 -13.70 11.93
N TRP A 215 5.14 -12.44 11.81
CA TRP A 215 5.99 -11.24 11.70
C TRP A 215 6.12 -10.45 13.02
N GLY A 216 5.82 -11.08 14.16
CA GLY A 216 5.81 -10.41 15.47
C GLY A 216 7.19 -9.92 15.94
N LYS A 217 7.22 -9.15 17.04
CA LYS A 217 8.39 -8.42 17.59
C LYS A 217 9.60 -9.27 18.06
N GLY A 218 9.71 -10.54 17.70
CA GLY A 218 10.89 -11.35 18.02
C GLY A 218 12.03 -11.10 17.03
N ASN A 219 13.27 -10.95 17.52
CA ASN A 219 14.47 -10.71 16.70
C ASN A 219 14.78 -11.82 15.67
N ASP A 220 14.06 -12.95 15.70
CA ASP A 220 14.24 -14.11 14.82
C ASP A 220 13.09 -14.31 13.80
N GLY A 221 12.15 -13.36 13.68
CA GLY A 221 11.01 -13.44 12.75
C GLY A 221 11.32 -12.90 11.34
N PRO A 222 10.64 -13.39 10.29
CA PRO A 222 10.72 -12.79 8.95
C PRO A 222 10.28 -11.33 8.98
N ARG A 223 10.87 -10.50 8.11
CA ARG A 223 10.47 -9.10 7.97
C ARG A 223 9.15 -9.01 7.20
N GLY A 224 8.21 -8.22 7.72
CA GLY A 224 6.95 -7.93 7.03
C GLY A 224 7.17 -7.02 5.82
N SER A 225 6.21 -7.03 4.89
CA SER A 225 6.19 -6.14 3.73
C SER A 225 4.75 -5.75 3.39
N VAL A 226 4.56 -4.72 2.55
CA VAL A 226 3.21 -4.31 2.11
C VAL A 226 2.49 -5.43 1.38
N ALA A 227 3.23 -6.23 0.60
CA ALA A 227 2.73 -7.42 -0.07
C ALA A 227 2.15 -8.43 0.93
N HIS A 228 2.86 -8.69 2.04
CA HIS A 228 2.36 -9.52 3.14
C HIS A 228 1.10 -8.94 3.76
N GLY A 229 1.05 -7.63 4.01
CA GLY A 229 -0.13 -6.95 4.51
C GLY A 229 -1.35 -7.14 3.60
N LEU A 230 -1.18 -6.97 2.29
CA LEU A 230 -2.23 -7.21 1.30
C LEU A 230 -2.71 -8.66 1.29
N MET A 231 -1.79 -9.63 1.34
CA MET A 231 -2.17 -11.04 1.43
C MET A 231 -3.01 -11.31 2.69
N VAL A 232 -2.64 -10.74 3.85
CA VAL A 232 -3.42 -10.87 5.09
C VAL A 232 -4.80 -10.24 4.95
N LEU A 233 -4.91 -9.03 4.39
CA LEU A 233 -6.20 -8.38 4.15
C LEU A 233 -7.13 -9.27 3.33
N TYR A 234 -6.65 -9.78 2.18
CA TYR A 234 -7.46 -10.60 1.28
C TYR A 234 -7.75 -11.99 1.82
N LEU A 235 -6.82 -12.57 2.58
CA LEU A 235 -7.06 -13.81 3.31
C LEU A 235 -8.22 -13.66 4.28
N ILE A 236 -8.22 -12.60 5.10
CA ILE A 236 -9.28 -12.37 6.09
C ILE A 236 -10.59 -11.99 5.43
N ASP A 237 -10.56 -11.19 4.35
CA ASP A 237 -11.71 -10.89 3.50
C ASP A 237 -12.36 -12.20 2.98
N TRP A 238 -11.54 -13.17 2.57
CA TRP A 238 -11.99 -14.48 2.10
C TRP A 238 -12.51 -15.38 3.23
N VAL A 239 -11.76 -15.53 4.32
CA VAL A 239 -12.13 -16.38 5.48
C VAL A 239 -13.45 -15.91 6.08
N MET A 240 -13.60 -14.62 6.37
CA MET A 240 -14.80 -14.08 7.00
C MET A 240 -16.02 -14.18 6.07
N SER A 241 -15.82 -13.99 4.76
CA SER A 241 -16.88 -14.25 3.78
C SER A 241 -17.37 -15.69 3.83
N ASN A 242 -16.45 -16.65 3.94
CA ASN A 242 -16.79 -18.06 4.03
C ASN A 242 -17.50 -18.39 5.33
N LEU A 243 -17.00 -17.94 6.48
CA LEU A 243 -17.64 -18.16 7.79
C LEU A 243 -19.09 -17.65 7.80
N ILE A 244 -19.34 -16.45 7.28
CA ILE A 244 -20.70 -15.88 7.18
C ILE A 244 -21.57 -16.68 6.19
N SER A 245 -21.00 -17.06 5.05
CA SER A 245 -21.73 -17.78 4.01
C SER A 245 -22.13 -19.20 4.44
N PHE A 246 -21.25 -19.90 5.15
CA PHE A 246 -21.48 -21.24 5.70
C PHE A 246 -22.26 -21.22 7.02
N GLY A 247 -22.46 -20.05 7.63
CA GLY A 247 -23.21 -19.89 8.87
C GLY A 247 -22.41 -20.18 10.14
N PHE A 248 -21.07 -20.24 10.07
CA PHE A 248 -20.17 -20.40 11.22
C PHE A 248 -19.97 -19.08 11.99
N LEU A 249 -21.07 -18.48 12.43
CA LEU A 249 -21.09 -17.16 13.06
C LEU A 249 -20.36 -17.13 14.41
N ASP A 250 -20.40 -18.22 15.17
CA ASP A 250 -19.70 -18.32 16.46
C ASP A 250 -18.18 -18.17 16.28
N LYS A 251 -17.61 -18.72 15.20
CA LYS A 251 -16.19 -18.55 14.88
C LYS A 251 -15.85 -17.12 14.49
N ALA A 252 -16.76 -16.45 13.82
CA ALA A 252 -16.60 -15.05 13.44
C ALA A 252 -16.60 -14.15 14.70
N ASP A 253 -17.43 -14.47 15.70
CA ASP A 253 -17.43 -13.82 17.02
C ASP A 253 -16.14 -14.12 17.80
N VAL A 254 -15.68 -15.38 17.82
CA VAL A 254 -14.40 -15.77 18.43
C VAL A 254 -13.24 -15.04 17.78
N PHE A 255 -13.22 -14.90 16.45
CA PHE A 255 -12.19 -14.14 15.74
C PHE A 255 -12.15 -12.69 16.22
N ALA A 256 -13.29 -12.01 16.26
CA ALA A 256 -13.37 -10.63 16.71
C ALA A 256 -12.92 -10.49 18.17
N ARG A 257 -13.30 -11.43 19.04
CA ARG A 257 -12.89 -11.41 20.45
C ARG A 257 -11.40 -11.62 20.65
N GLU A 258 -10.82 -12.63 20.00
CA GLU A 258 -9.41 -12.99 20.19
C GLU A 258 -8.45 -11.98 19.59
N ILE A 259 -8.78 -11.42 18.43
CA ILE A 259 -7.87 -10.50 17.71
C ILE A 259 -8.15 -9.05 18.08
N PHE A 260 -9.42 -8.67 18.21
CA PHE A 260 -9.80 -7.28 18.43
C PHE A 260 -10.11 -6.97 19.90
N GLY A 261 -10.47 -7.98 20.70
CA GLY A 261 -10.76 -7.79 22.14
C GLY A 261 -9.53 -7.77 23.04
N SER A 262 -8.44 -8.47 22.68
CA SER A 262 -7.20 -8.50 23.47
C SER A 262 -5.96 -8.55 22.57
N PHE A 263 -5.60 -7.40 21.98
CA PHE A 263 -4.40 -7.31 21.14
C PHE A 263 -3.16 -7.75 21.93
N LYS A 264 -2.58 -8.91 21.57
CA LYS A 264 -1.42 -9.48 22.24
C LYS A 264 -0.17 -8.78 21.70
N GLY A 265 0.71 -8.30 22.59
CA GLY A 265 1.95 -7.61 22.20
C GLY A 265 2.92 -8.42 21.31
N LYS A 266 2.69 -9.73 21.19
CA LYS A 266 3.43 -10.64 20.27
C LYS A 266 3.01 -10.52 18.81
N TYR A 267 1.89 -9.86 18.49
CA TYR A 267 1.37 -9.76 17.13
C TYR A 267 2.01 -8.62 16.34
N ALA A 268 2.13 -8.84 15.03
CA ALA A 268 2.57 -7.79 14.11
C ALA A 268 1.45 -6.78 13.88
N SER A 269 1.69 -5.50 14.21
CA SER A 269 0.68 -4.44 14.12
C SER A 269 0.13 -4.28 12.71
N PHE A 270 0.97 -4.38 11.67
CA PHE A 270 0.51 -4.26 10.28
C PHE A 270 -0.44 -5.40 9.88
N ALA A 271 -0.18 -6.64 10.33
CA ALA A 271 -1.03 -7.78 10.01
C ALA A 271 -2.40 -7.66 10.70
N VAL A 272 -2.41 -7.19 11.94
CA VAL A 272 -3.66 -6.95 12.70
C VAL A 272 -4.44 -5.77 12.12
N PHE A 273 -3.78 -4.70 11.70
CA PHE A 273 -4.41 -3.61 10.98
C PHE A 273 -5.07 -4.12 9.69
N MET A 274 -4.32 -4.85 8.86
CA MET A 274 -4.81 -5.37 7.58
C MET A 274 -5.93 -6.41 7.74
N SER A 275 -5.95 -7.18 8.82
CA SER A 275 -7.07 -8.07 9.14
C SER A 275 -8.32 -7.28 9.52
N GLY A 276 -8.19 -6.20 10.29
CA GLY A 276 -9.28 -5.25 10.58
C GLY A 276 -9.89 -4.68 9.30
N ILE A 277 -9.06 -4.20 8.38
CA ILE A 277 -9.49 -3.73 7.05
C ILE A 277 -10.22 -4.83 6.26
N GLY A 278 -9.71 -6.07 6.29
CA GLY A 278 -10.35 -7.22 5.68
C GLY A 278 -11.74 -7.50 6.25
N VAL A 279 -11.91 -7.45 7.58
CA VAL A 279 -13.22 -7.60 8.24
C VAL A 279 -14.18 -6.49 7.82
N LEU A 280 -13.74 -5.25 7.78
CA LEU A 280 -14.58 -4.11 7.42
C LEU A 280 -15.11 -4.22 5.98
N ARG A 281 -14.27 -4.68 5.04
CA ARG A 281 -14.69 -4.97 3.67
C ARG A 281 -15.79 -6.03 3.60
N VAL A 282 -15.68 -7.08 4.42
CA VAL A 282 -16.72 -8.11 4.51
C VAL A 282 -17.99 -7.54 5.13
N SER A 283 -17.87 -6.77 6.22
CA SER A 283 -19.01 -6.14 6.86
C SER A 283 -19.77 -5.22 5.92
N ASP A 284 -19.07 -4.42 5.11
CA ASP A 284 -19.69 -3.58 4.07
C ASP A 284 -20.47 -4.42 3.05
N ARG A 285 -19.91 -5.56 2.61
CA ARG A 285 -20.56 -6.47 1.65
C ARG A 285 -21.82 -7.15 2.22
N TYR A 286 -21.87 -7.38 3.52
CA TYR A 286 -23.01 -8.00 4.19
C TYR A 286 -23.88 -6.99 4.96
N ALA A 287 -23.69 -5.69 4.74
CA ALA A 287 -24.44 -4.63 5.43
C ALA A 287 -25.96 -4.69 5.19
N SER A 288 -26.38 -5.23 4.04
CA SER A 288 -27.80 -5.43 3.69
C SER A 288 -28.37 -6.79 4.15
N SER A 289 -27.64 -7.55 4.97
CA SER A 289 -28.13 -8.82 5.51
C SER A 289 -29.20 -8.61 6.60
N THR A 290 -30.00 -9.64 6.88
CA THR A 290 -31.08 -9.59 7.88
C THR A 290 -30.91 -10.67 8.95
N GLY A 291 -31.50 -10.45 10.13
CA GLY A 291 -31.50 -11.40 11.25
C GLY A 291 -30.17 -11.51 11.99
N VAL A 292 -29.88 -12.69 12.57
CA VAL A 292 -28.69 -12.95 13.42
C VAL A 292 -27.37 -12.68 12.68
N LYS A 293 -27.35 -12.85 11.36
CA LYS A 293 -26.17 -12.53 10.53
C LYS A 293 -25.80 -11.05 10.62
N LEU A 294 -26.79 -10.16 10.63
CA LEU A 294 -26.57 -8.72 10.71
C LEU A 294 -25.96 -8.32 12.05
N ASP A 295 -26.45 -8.90 13.15
CA ASP A 295 -25.99 -8.60 14.51
C ASP A 295 -24.51 -8.99 14.72
N VAL A 296 -24.13 -10.21 14.29
CA VAL A 296 -22.73 -10.65 14.33
C VAL A 296 -21.85 -9.77 13.43
N VAL A 297 -22.30 -9.45 12.21
CA VAL A 297 -21.57 -8.58 11.28
C VAL A 297 -21.38 -7.16 11.85
N ALA A 298 -22.39 -6.62 12.52
CA ALA A 298 -22.33 -5.33 13.18
C ALA A 298 -21.33 -5.33 14.34
N ARG A 299 -21.37 -6.34 15.22
CA ARG A 299 -20.38 -6.48 16.30
C ARG A 299 -18.95 -6.57 15.77
N MET A 300 -18.71 -7.41 14.77
CA MET A 300 -17.40 -7.54 14.13
C MET A 300 -16.92 -6.22 13.54
N ARG A 301 -17.81 -5.48 12.88
CA ARG A 301 -17.49 -4.15 12.34
C ARG A 301 -17.04 -3.20 13.45
N THR A 302 -17.80 -3.13 14.54
CA THR A 302 -17.47 -2.26 15.68
C THR A 302 -16.12 -2.63 16.29
N SER A 303 -15.88 -3.91 16.55
CA SER A 303 -14.59 -4.37 17.11
C SER A 303 -13.40 -4.09 16.18
N ALA A 304 -13.56 -4.32 14.88
CA ALA A 304 -12.52 -4.01 13.89
C ALA A 304 -12.23 -2.50 13.83
N THR A 305 -13.28 -1.68 13.88
CA THR A 305 -13.18 -0.21 13.85
C THR A 305 -12.40 0.31 15.06
N ILE A 306 -12.80 -0.10 16.27
CA ILE A 306 -12.12 0.29 17.53
C ILE A 306 -10.64 -0.07 17.50
N LEU A 307 -10.29 -1.28 17.04
CA LEU A 307 -8.90 -1.70 16.99
C LEU A 307 -8.08 -0.93 15.96
N VAL A 308 -8.62 -0.75 14.75
CA VAL A 308 -7.94 0.02 13.71
C VAL A 308 -7.67 1.44 14.20
N GLU A 309 -8.65 2.06 14.86
CA GLU A 309 -8.50 3.38 15.47
C GLU A 309 -7.46 3.41 16.59
N ALA A 310 -7.43 2.39 17.46
CA ALA A 310 -6.44 2.29 18.53
C ALA A 310 -5.02 2.18 17.97
N LEU A 311 -4.80 1.32 16.97
CA LEU A 311 -3.50 1.15 16.30
C LEU A 311 -3.06 2.43 15.60
N VAL A 312 -3.99 3.11 14.94
CA VAL A 312 -3.68 4.36 14.24
C VAL A 312 -3.42 5.49 15.22
N SER A 313 -4.19 5.62 16.29
CA SER A 313 -3.97 6.66 17.31
C SER A 313 -2.63 6.47 18.02
N ASP A 314 -2.26 5.22 18.34
CA ASP A 314 -0.93 4.89 18.86
C ASP A 314 0.18 5.27 17.86
N LEU A 315 0.02 4.91 16.58
CA LEU A 315 0.99 5.24 15.53
C LEU A 315 1.15 6.76 15.34
N VAL A 316 0.04 7.51 15.32
CA VAL A 316 0.05 8.98 15.22
C VAL A 316 0.75 9.60 16.42
N SER A 317 0.49 9.12 17.63
CA SER A 317 1.13 9.64 18.85
C SER A 317 2.66 9.46 18.82
N ARG A 318 3.14 8.33 18.29
CA ARG A 318 4.57 8.03 18.15
C ARG A 318 5.23 8.80 17.01
N THR A 319 4.48 9.05 15.92
CA THR A 319 5.01 9.70 14.71
C THR A 319 4.99 11.22 14.79
N LEU A 320 3.98 11.82 15.42
CA LEU A 320 3.92 13.28 15.63
C LEU A 320 4.87 13.77 16.74
N GLY A 321 5.20 12.88 17.70
CA GLY A 321 5.94 13.24 18.92
C GLY A 321 7.46 13.37 18.79
N PHE A 322 8.06 12.98 17.66
CA PHE A 322 9.52 12.98 17.51
C PHE A 322 9.92 13.37 16.09
N SER A 323 10.66 14.47 15.97
CA SER A 323 11.32 15.01 14.78
C SER A 323 12.42 14.10 14.19
N ASN A 324 12.38 12.80 14.45
CA ASN A 324 13.22 11.80 13.82
C ASN A 324 12.40 11.04 12.77
N ILE A 325 12.52 11.49 11.52
CA ILE A 325 11.99 10.85 10.30
C ILE A 325 12.57 9.42 10.09
N GLY A 326 13.54 9.00 10.92
CA GLY A 326 14.03 7.63 11.03
C GLY A 326 13.18 6.72 11.93
N GLY A 327 11.87 6.63 11.66
CA GLY A 327 10.95 5.77 12.43
C GLY A 327 11.32 4.28 12.40
N ASP A 328 10.88 3.55 13.42
CA ASP A 328 10.99 2.08 13.49
C ASP A 328 10.43 1.46 12.20
N PHE A 329 11.12 0.45 11.64
CA PHE A 329 10.71 -0.24 10.41
C PHE A 329 9.25 -0.72 10.49
N GLN A 330 8.82 -1.15 11.69
CA GLN A 330 7.44 -1.59 11.94
C GLN A 330 6.41 -0.47 11.79
N ASP A 331 6.76 0.76 12.20
CA ASP A 331 5.87 1.92 12.10
C ASP A 331 5.77 2.40 10.66
N ARG A 332 6.88 2.40 9.93
CA ARG A 332 6.90 2.69 8.48
C ARG A 332 6.08 1.67 7.70
N LEU A 333 6.26 0.38 7.98
CA LEU A 333 5.46 -0.68 7.36
C LEU A 333 3.96 -0.54 7.70
N LEU A 334 3.62 -0.18 8.93
CA LEU A 334 2.24 0.07 9.33
C LEU A 334 1.65 1.28 8.59
N LEU A 335 2.38 2.39 8.45
CA LEU A 335 1.95 3.56 7.65
C LEU A 335 1.72 3.19 6.18
N GLN A 336 2.60 2.38 5.59
CA GLN A 336 2.43 1.86 4.24
C GLN A 336 1.15 1.01 4.13
N CYS A 337 0.92 0.11 5.09
CA CYS A 337 -0.30 -0.71 5.13
C CYS A 337 -1.56 0.12 5.36
N VAL A 338 -1.48 1.20 6.14
CA VAL A 338 -2.56 2.18 6.33
C VAL A 338 -2.96 2.75 4.97
N SER A 339 -2.03 3.35 4.23
CA SER A 339 -2.33 4.00 2.95
C SER A 339 -3.05 3.07 1.97
N ILE A 340 -2.54 1.85 1.78
CA ILE A 340 -3.11 0.85 0.86
C ILE A 340 -4.37 0.19 1.42
N GLY A 341 -4.42 -0.11 2.71
CA GLY A 341 -5.61 -0.72 3.33
C GLY A 341 -6.85 0.15 3.13
N PHE A 342 -6.70 1.46 3.29
CA PHE A 342 -7.77 2.43 3.09
C PHE A 342 -8.21 2.60 1.64
N THR A 343 -7.35 2.38 0.63
CA THR A 343 -7.81 2.36 -0.78
C THR A 343 -8.78 1.22 -1.07
N ARG A 344 -8.78 0.19 -0.20
CA ARG A 344 -9.60 -1.02 -0.35
C ARG A 344 -10.86 -1.00 0.52
N THR A 345 -11.13 0.01 1.33
CA THR A 345 -12.38 0.11 2.11
C THR A 345 -13.26 1.24 1.60
N VAL A 346 -14.58 1.04 1.65
CA VAL A 346 -15.56 1.98 1.07
C VAL A 346 -16.03 3.01 2.11
N SER A 347 -15.99 2.67 3.40
CA SER A 347 -16.43 3.59 4.45
C SER A 347 -15.68 3.39 5.76
N PHE A 348 -15.05 4.46 6.24
CA PHE A 348 -14.64 4.60 7.63
C PHE A 348 -15.37 5.81 8.22
N SER A 349 -15.78 5.67 9.48
CA SER A 349 -16.30 6.80 10.27
C SER A 349 -15.22 7.89 10.38
N GLY A 350 -15.66 9.15 10.50
CA GLY A 350 -14.80 10.35 10.52
C GLY A 350 -13.96 10.50 11.79
N HIS A 351 -13.25 9.46 12.21
CA HIS A 351 -12.38 9.51 13.36
C HIS A 351 -11.11 10.29 13.04
N SER A 352 -10.88 11.29 13.88
CA SER A 352 -9.76 12.24 13.91
C SER A 352 -8.39 11.66 13.53
N SER A 353 -7.92 10.66 14.28
CA SER A 353 -6.57 10.11 14.14
C SER A 353 -6.33 9.42 12.79
N LEU A 354 -7.38 8.89 12.16
CA LEU A 354 -7.27 8.20 10.86
C LEU A 354 -6.86 9.18 9.77
N PHE A 355 -7.47 10.36 9.78
CA PHE A 355 -7.19 11.39 8.79
C PHE A 355 -5.74 11.90 8.91
N VAL A 356 -5.28 12.13 10.14
CA VAL A 356 -3.89 12.52 10.41
C VAL A 356 -2.90 11.44 9.96
N CYS A 357 -3.17 10.18 10.29
CA CYS A 357 -2.33 9.05 9.90
C CYS A 357 -2.24 8.87 8.38
N LEU A 358 -3.38 9.01 7.68
CA LEU A 358 -3.41 9.01 6.22
C LEU A 358 -2.56 10.15 5.65
N GLY A 359 -2.68 11.36 6.19
CA GLY A 359 -1.83 12.50 5.83
C GLY A 359 -0.35 12.18 6.01
N LEU A 360 0.05 11.66 7.17
CA LEU A 360 1.43 11.23 7.44
C LEU A 360 1.90 10.17 6.43
N SER A 361 1.14 9.10 6.23
CA SER A 361 1.49 8.02 5.31
C SER A 361 1.66 8.51 3.86
N LEU A 362 0.83 9.46 3.43
CA LEU A 362 0.88 10.05 2.10
C LEU A 362 2.17 10.86 1.90
N LEU A 363 2.56 11.63 2.91
CA LEU A 363 3.72 12.53 2.85
C LEU A 363 5.06 11.85 3.15
N THR A 364 5.08 10.75 3.90
CA THR A 364 6.32 10.09 4.35
C THR A 364 6.60 8.75 3.68
N GLU A 365 5.58 8.07 3.15
CA GLU A 365 5.75 6.74 2.55
C GLU A 365 5.27 6.66 1.09
N VAL A 366 4.15 7.29 0.72
CA VAL A 366 3.67 7.30 -0.68
C VAL A 366 4.42 8.32 -1.54
N LEU A 367 4.59 9.54 -1.02
CA LEU A 367 5.29 10.65 -1.68
C LEU A 367 6.48 11.11 -0.81
N PRO A 368 7.51 10.29 -0.57
CA PRO A 368 8.56 10.54 0.42
C PRO A 368 9.62 11.57 -0.02
N LEU A 369 9.22 12.62 -0.75
CA LEU A 369 10.14 13.57 -1.38
C LEU A 369 11.14 14.23 -0.42
N PRO A 370 10.75 14.76 0.76
CA PRO A 370 11.71 15.35 1.69
C PRO A 370 12.82 14.37 2.09
N ARG A 371 12.44 13.14 2.45
CA ARG A 371 13.40 12.08 2.81
C ARG A 371 14.32 11.71 1.66
N LEU A 372 13.77 11.57 0.45
CA LEU A 372 14.57 11.23 -0.73
C LEU A 372 15.51 12.38 -1.14
N TYR A 373 15.11 13.64 -0.93
CA TYR A 373 15.99 14.79 -1.17
C TYR A 373 17.10 14.87 -0.14
N GLU A 374 16.81 14.64 1.14
CA GLU A 374 17.82 14.60 2.21
C GLU A 374 18.81 13.45 2.00
N SER A 375 18.32 12.25 1.67
CA SER A 375 19.16 11.07 1.48
C SER A 375 20.20 11.26 0.37
N MET A 376 19.93 12.09 -0.64
CA MET A 376 20.90 12.43 -1.69
C MET A 376 22.16 13.12 -1.15
N PHE A 377 22.04 13.91 -0.09
CA PHE A 377 23.15 14.72 0.45
C PHE A 377 23.85 14.10 1.66
N GLU A 378 23.28 13.07 2.29
CA GLU A 378 23.77 12.58 3.59
C GLU A 378 24.94 11.57 3.55
N LEU A 379 25.38 10.98 2.40
CA LEU A 379 26.45 9.96 2.42
C LEU A 379 27.36 9.88 1.16
N SER A 380 28.61 9.45 1.41
CA SER A 380 29.80 9.24 0.54
C SER A 380 29.58 8.76 -0.92
N PRO A 381 30.47 9.12 -1.87
CA PRO A 381 30.40 8.76 -3.30
C PRO A 381 30.29 7.27 -3.63
N SER A 382 30.65 6.34 -2.72
CA SER A 382 30.47 4.89 -2.93
C SER A 382 29.01 4.41 -2.77
N SER A 383 28.11 5.26 -2.30
CA SER A 383 26.69 4.94 -2.06
C SER A 383 25.73 5.39 -3.17
N GLY A 384 26.24 6.04 -4.22
CA GLY A 384 25.43 6.65 -5.29
C GLY A 384 24.58 5.64 -6.07
N GLU A 385 25.13 4.49 -6.43
CA GLU A 385 24.39 3.45 -7.18
C GLU A 385 23.24 2.83 -6.36
N LEU A 386 23.42 2.68 -5.04
CA LEU A 386 22.41 2.09 -4.16
C LEU A 386 21.17 3.02 -4.01
N LYS A 387 21.35 4.34 -4.08
CA LYS A 387 20.28 5.34 -3.97
C LYS A 387 19.50 5.55 -5.27
N VAL A 388 20.15 5.42 -6.42
CA VAL A 388 19.47 5.42 -7.74
C VAL A 388 18.48 4.26 -7.81
N ASN A 389 18.84 3.12 -7.23
CA ASN A 389 17.96 1.95 -7.17
C ASN A 389 16.76 2.17 -6.24
N GLU A 390 16.91 2.89 -5.11
CA GLU A 390 15.80 3.18 -4.19
C GLU A 390 14.67 3.98 -4.85
N ILE A 391 15.01 4.99 -5.66
CA ILE A 391 14.01 5.83 -6.33
C ILE A 391 13.28 5.05 -7.43
N LYS A 392 14.02 4.25 -8.22
CA LYS A 392 13.42 3.39 -9.25
C LYS A 392 12.54 2.31 -8.63
N GLU A 393 12.98 1.69 -7.54
CA GLU A 393 12.20 0.73 -6.77
C GLU A 393 10.91 1.38 -6.24
N HIS A 394 10.98 2.61 -5.72
CA HIS A 394 9.79 3.33 -5.25
C HIS A 394 8.78 3.58 -6.38
N LEU A 395 9.24 4.01 -7.56
CA LEU A 395 8.37 4.23 -8.72
C LEU A 395 7.67 2.94 -9.18
N ASP A 396 8.34 1.79 -9.07
CA ASP A 396 7.78 0.49 -9.43
C ASP A 396 6.92 -0.14 -8.33
N ASN A 397 6.99 0.40 -7.11
CA ASN A 397 6.25 -0.08 -5.95
C ASN A 397 4.74 0.20 -6.05
N ILE A 398 3.94 -0.68 -5.45
CA ILE A 398 2.48 -0.57 -5.40
C ILE A 398 2.01 0.72 -4.72
N LEU A 399 2.76 1.21 -3.73
CA LEU A 399 2.46 2.45 -3.02
C LEU A 399 2.39 3.65 -3.97
N PHE A 400 3.40 3.83 -4.80
CA PHE A 400 3.44 4.93 -5.76
C PHE A 400 2.39 4.75 -6.87
N LYS A 401 2.22 3.54 -7.39
CA LYS A 401 1.20 3.22 -8.40
C LYS A 401 -0.23 3.51 -7.92
N GLU A 402 -0.47 3.45 -6.62
CA GLU A 402 -1.77 3.78 -6.00
C GLU A 402 -1.86 5.20 -5.44
N ALA A 403 -0.86 6.07 -5.63
CA ALA A 403 -0.84 7.42 -5.04
C ALA A 403 -2.11 8.24 -5.34
N GLY A 404 -2.65 8.13 -6.56
CA GLY A 404 -3.91 8.78 -6.93
C GLY A 404 -5.13 8.23 -6.18
N ALA A 405 -5.19 6.91 -5.98
CA ALA A 405 -6.28 6.27 -5.22
C ALA A 405 -6.20 6.64 -3.73
N VAL A 406 -5.00 6.63 -3.14
CA VAL A 406 -4.76 7.08 -1.76
C VAL A 406 -5.18 8.55 -1.60
N THR A 407 -4.78 9.41 -2.54
CA THR A 407 -5.18 10.83 -2.56
C THR A 407 -6.69 11.01 -2.60
N GLY A 408 -7.39 10.21 -3.41
CA GLY A 408 -8.86 10.24 -3.49
C GLY A 408 -9.52 9.91 -2.16
N VAL A 409 -9.06 8.85 -1.49
CA VAL A 409 -9.57 8.47 -0.16
C VAL A 409 -9.24 9.54 0.88
N PHE A 410 -8.01 10.06 0.87
CA PHE A 410 -7.58 11.14 1.76
C PHE A 410 -8.47 12.39 1.65
N CYS A 411 -8.79 12.83 0.43
CA CYS A 411 -9.68 13.97 0.21
C CYS A 411 -11.13 13.70 0.64
N ASN A 412 -11.61 12.46 0.49
CA ASN A 412 -12.94 12.08 1.00
C ASN A 412 -12.97 12.11 2.54
N GLN A 413 -11.89 11.67 3.20
CA GLN A 413 -11.78 11.70 4.65
C GLN A 413 -11.71 13.13 5.21
N TYR A 414 -11.12 14.09 4.47
CA TYR A 414 -11.14 15.49 4.86
C TYR A 414 -12.56 16.02 5.08
N VAL A 415 -13.55 15.58 4.30
CA VAL A 415 -14.95 16.02 4.47
C VAL A 415 -15.55 15.51 5.78
N LEU A 416 -15.10 14.35 6.26
CA LEU A 416 -15.63 13.67 7.44
C LEU A 416 -14.90 14.03 8.74
N ALA A 417 -13.66 14.53 8.64
CA ALA A 417 -12.82 14.86 9.79
C ALA A 417 -13.33 16.10 10.56
N ASP A 418 -13.01 16.16 11.85
CA ASP A 418 -13.21 17.34 12.69
C ASP A 418 -12.19 18.46 12.37
N GLU A 419 -12.48 19.68 12.81
CA GLU A 419 -11.66 20.86 12.48
C GLU A 419 -10.26 20.84 13.09
N GLU A 420 -10.06 20.22 14.26
CA GLU A 420 -8.74 20.13 14.90
C GLU A 420 -7.81 19.30 14.02
N ASN A 421 -8.27 18.12 13.59
CA ASN A 421 -7.48 17.23 12.74
C ASN A 421 -7.33 17.74 11.32
N LYS A 422 -8.33 18.45 10.78
CA LYS A 422 -8.20 19.22 9.53
C LYS A 422 -7.06 20.23 9.61
N ASN A 423 -6.98 21.01 10.68
CA ASN A 423 -5.94 22.01 10.86
C ASN A 423 -4.53 21.38 10.96
N ILE A 424 -4.40 20.26 11.68
CA ILE A 424 -3.13 19.52 11.77
C ILE A 424 -2.67 19.10 10.37
N VAL A 425 -3.54 18.41 9.61
CA VAL A 425 -3.19 17.88 8.29
C VAL A 425 -2.96 18.99 7.26
N GLU A 426 -3.77 20.04 7.27
CA GLU A 426 -3.56 21.21 6.40
C GLU A 426 -2.16 21.78 6.62
N ASN A 427 -1.75 21.99 7.88
CA ASN A 427 -0.41 22.49 8.19
C ASN A 427 0.70 21.53 7.70
N LEU A 428 0.53 20.21 7.86
CA LEU A 428 1.46 19.21 7.33
C LEU A 428 1.60 19.31 5.80
N ILE A 429 0.50 19.47 5.06
CA ILE A 429 0.51 19.59 3.60
C ILE A 429 1.19 20.89 3.15
N TRP A 430 0.88 22.01 3.80
CA TRP A 430 1.48 23.31 3.47
C TRP A 430 2.97 23.35 3.78
N GLU A 431 3.38 22.75 4.89
CA GLU A 431 4.79 22.59 5.24
C GLU A 431 5.51 21.68 4.23
N TYR A 432 4.90 20.56 3.88
CA TYR A 432 5.41 19.64 2.87
C TYR A 432 5.65 20.32 1.51
N CYS A 433 4.76 21.23 1.08
CA CYS A 433 4.97 22.03 -0.14
C CYS A 433 6.25 22.88 -0.07
N ARG A 434 6.52 23.50 1.09
CA ARG A 434 7.77 24.26 1.31
C ARG A 434 8.98 23.34 1.26
N ASN A 435 8.90 22.17 1.90
CA ASN A 435 9.99 21.18 1.91
C ASN A 435 10.30 20.66 0.50
N ILE A 436 9.27 20.43 -0.33
CA ILE A 436 9.45 20.09 -1.74
C ILE A 436 10.21 21.21 -2.46
N TYR A 437 9.79 22.47 -2.32
CA TYR A 437 10.45 23.58 -3.00
C TYR A 437 11.95 23.67 -2.67
N TYR A 438 12.27 23.68 -1.37
CA TYR A 438 13.67 23.81 -0.94
C TYR A 438 14.51 22.58 -1.30
N GLY A 439 13.97 21.38 -1.09
CA GLY A 439 14.66 20.12 -1.38
C GLY A 439 14.88 19.94 -2.88
N HIS A 440 13.84 20.15 -3.70
CA HIS A 440 13.95 19.99 -5.15
C HIS A 440 14.87 21.04 -5.78
N ARG A 441 14.82 22.31 -5.32
CA ARG A 441 15.76 23.35 -5.79
C ARG A 441 17.22 22.94 -5.56
N LYS A 442 17.55 22.39 -4.40
CA LYS A 442 18.89 21.86 -4.09
C LYS A 442 19.28 20.72 -5.01
N VAL A 443 18.42 19.71 -5.14
CA VAL A 443 18.67 18.53 -5.97
C VAL A 443 18.79 18.89 -7.45
N ALA A 444 17.91 19.74 -7.97
CA ALA A 444 17.96 20.20 -9.36
C ALA A 444 19.26 20.93 -9.68
N VAL A 445 19.74 21.81 -8.80
CA VAL A 445 21.03 22.50 -8.99
C VAL A 445 22.21 21.51 -8.96
N HIS A 446 22.14 20.47 -8.12
CA HIS A 446 23.19 19.47 -7.98
C HIS A 446 23.26 18.46 -9.14
N LEU A 447 22.10 17.98 -9.62
CA LEU A 447 22.02 16.89 -10.61
C LEU A 447 22.03 17.37 -12.06
N LYS A 448 21.59 18.59 -12.33
CA LYS A 448 21.41 19.11 -13.70
C LYS A 448 22.69 19.01 -14.53
N GLY A 449 22.63 18.27 -15.63
CA GLY A 449 23.73 18.04 -16.58
C GLY A 449 24.61 16.83 -16.28
N ASN A 450 24.57 16.28 -15.05
CA ASN A 450 25.36 15.11 -14.66
C ASN A 450 24.51 13.84 -14.46
N TYR A 451 23.27 13.98 -13.98
CA TYR A 451 22.36 12.87 -13.66
C TYR A 451 20.91 13.19 -14.04
N ASP A 452 20.68 13.57 -15.30
CA ASP A 452 19.37 14.01 -15.78
C ASP A 452 18.28 12.92 -15.71
N GLU A 453 18.65 11.64 -15.79
CA GLU A 453 17.68 10.54 -15.64
C GLU A 453 17.15 10.46 -14.20
N LEU A 454 18.03 10.59 -13.21
CA LEU A 454 17.66 10.59 -11.79
C LEU A 454 16.79 11.80 -11.45
N LEU A 455 17.10 12.97 -12.01
CA LEU A 455 16.30 14.18 -11.85
C LEU A 455 14.87 13.96 -12.40
N LYS A 456 14.74 13.33 -13.57
CA LYS A 456 13.42 12.99 -14.14
C LYS A 456 12.64 12.02 -13.24
N ASP A 457 13.31 11.06 -12.60
CA ASP A 457 12.65 10.13 -11.69
C ASP A 457 12.15 10.84 -10.42
N PHE A 458 12.89 11.82 -9.89
CA PHE A 458 12.40 12.72 -8.84
C PHE A 458 11.20 13.56 -9.30
N GLU A 459 11.25 14.12 -10.50
CA GLU A 459 10.18 14.93 -11.07
C GLU A 459 8.88 14.14 -11.20
N LYS A 460 8.90 12.85 -11.58
CA LYS A 460 7.70 12.00 -11.62
C LYS A 460 7.00 11.88 -10.25
N ILE A 461 7.77 11.75 -9.17
CA ILE A 461 7.22 11.69 -7.81
C ILE A 461 6.66 13.06 -7.43
N ALA A 462 7.38 14.13 -7.76
CA ALA A 462 6.97 15.51 -7.47
C ALA A 462 5.73 15.96 -8.26
N GLU A 463 5.55 15.51 -9.50
CA GLU A 463 4.33 15.71 -10.27
C GLU A 463 3.12 15.03 -9.61
N SER A 464 3.30 13.81 -9.09
CA SER A 464 2.25 13.12 -8.34
C SER A 464 1.91 13.86 -7.04
N ALA A 465 2.92 14.42 -6.36
CA ALA A 465 2.71 15.27 -5.20
C ALA A 465 1.99 16.59 -5.54
N PHE A 466 2.32 17.21 -6.67
CA PHE A 466 1.63 18.39 -7.18
C PHE A 466 0.14 18.10 -7.41
N LEU A 467 -0.20 16.98 -8.07
CA LEU A 467 -1.59 16.57 -8.28
C LEU A 467 -2.34 16.39 -6.96
N MET A 468 -1.70 15.72 -5.99
CA MET A 468 -2.24 15.55 -4.64
C MET A 468 -2.55 16.88 -3.96
N VAL A 469 -1.59 17.81 -3.97
CA VAL A 469 -1.74 19.15 -3.36
C VAL A 469 -2.88 19.94 -4.02
N VAL A 470 -3.01 19.87 -5.35
CA VAL A 470 -4.07 20.58 -6.08
C VAL A 470 -5.46 20.05 -5.72
N VAL A 471 -5.64 18.73 -5.70
CA VAL A 471 -6.93 18.10 -5.36
C VAL A 471 -7.28 18.35 -3.89
N PHE A 472 -6.29 18.26 -2.99
CA PHE A 472 -6.50 18.57 -1.59
C PHE A 472 -6.87 20.04 -1.36
N ALA A 473 -6.16 20.99 -1.98
CA ALA A 473 -6.50 22.40 -1.89
C ALA A 473 -7.91 22.70 -2.44
N LEU A 474 -8.35 22.00 -3.48
CA LEU A 474 -9.73 22.10 -3.95
C LEU A 474 -10.73 21.61 -2.89
N ALA A 475 -10.45 20.51 -2.19
CA ALA A 475 -11.28 20.01 -1.09
C ALA A 475 -11.34 21.03 0.07
N VAL A 476 -10.20 21.59 0.47
CA VAL A 476 -10.10 22.63 1.50
C VAL A 476 -10.91 23.87 1.10
N THR A 477 -10.78 24.36 -0.14
CA THR A 477 -11.54 25.54 -0.59
C THR A 477 -13.04 25.28 -0.63
N LYS A 478 -13.49 24.10 -1.05
CA LYS A 478 -14.92 23.75 -1.01
C LYS A 478 -15.49 23.76 0.41
N HIS A 479 -14.69 23.41 1.40
CA HIS A 479 -15.09 23.37 2.80
C HIS A 479 -14.97 24.74 3.49
N LYS A 480 -13.76 25.29 3.55
CA LYS A 480 -13.41 26.45 4.39
C LYS A 480 -13.68 27.79 3.74
N LEU A 481 -13.78 27.91 2.42
CA LEU A 481 -14.20 29.16 1.74
C LEU A 481 -15.73 29.21 1.54
N SER A 482 -16.46 28.47 2.37
CA SER A 482 -17.91 28.56 2.45
C SER A 482 -18.33 29.65 3.43
N SER A 483 -19.55 30.16 3.31
CA SER A 483 -20.12 31.17 4.22
C SER A 483 -20.25 30.71 5.69
N LYS A 484 -19.89 29.46 6.00
CA LYS A 484 -19.90 28.90 7.36
C LYS A 484 -18.71 29.38 8.20
N PHE A 485 -17.63 29.82 7.56
CA PHE A 485 -16.40 30.24 8.23
C PHE A 485 -16.24 31.75 8.18
N ASP A 486 -15.61 32.30 9.21
CA ASP A 486 -15.30 33.72 9.28
C ASP A 486 -14.33 34.16 8.18
N GLN A 487 -14.46 35.42 7.75
CA GLN A 487 -13.65 35.98 6.69
C GLN A 487 -12.15 35.92 7.01
N GLU A 488 -11.76 36.00 8.28
CA GLU A 488 -10.38 35.87 8.73
C GLU A 488 -9.81 34.47 8.43
N ILE A 489 -10.53 33.41 8.82
CA ILE A 489 -10.15 32.02 8.54
C ILE A 489 -10.09 31.75 7.03
N GLN A 490 -11.09 32.24 6.28
CA GLN A 490 -11.10 32.11 4.82
C GLN A 490 -9.88 32.76 4.17
N THR A 491 -9.45 33.89 4.72
CA THR A 491 -8.32 34.67 4.23
C THR A 491 -7.00 33.97 4.56
N GLU A 492 -6.82 33.53 5.81
CA GLU A 492 -5.63 32.80 6.24
C GLU A 492 -5.40 31.53 5.42
N VAL A 493 -6.44 30.72 5.23
CA VAL A 493 -6.39 29.49 4.42
C VAL A 493 -6.05 29.82 2.96
N SER A 494 -6.64 30.89 2.42
CA SER A 494 -6.36 31.34 1.05
C SER A 494 -4.89 31.73 0.86
N LEU A 495 -4.29 32.41 1.84
CA LEU A 495 -2.86 32.73 1.82
C LEU A 495 -1.98 31.48 1.87
N LYS A 496 -2.28 30.55 2.78
CA LYS A 496 -1.56 29.27 2.89
C LYS A 496 -1.58 28.50 1.57
N ILE A 497 -2.73 28.47 0.89
CA ILE A 497 -2.86 27.83 -0.43
C ILE A 497 -2.03 28.55 -1.49
N LEU A 498 -2.10 29.89 -1.58
CA LEU A 498 -1.33 30.66 -2.56
C LEU A 498 0.19 30.49 -2.38
N VAL A 499 0.68 30.53 -1.14
CA VAL A 499 2.09 30.29 -0.84
C VAL A 499 2.48 28.84 -1.16
N SER A 500 1.62 27.87 -0.86
CA SER A 500 1.88 26.47 -1.17
C SER A 500 1.91 26.21 -2.68
N PHE A 501 1.00 26.81 -3.44
CA PHE A 501 0.97 26.72 -4.92
C PHE A 501 2.23 27.35 -5.54
N SER A 502 2.74 28.46 -4.98
CA SER A 502 4.00 29.05 -5.45
C SER A 502 5.18 28.09 -5.27
N CYS A 503 5.18 27.29 -4.20
CA CYS A 503 6.24 26.32 -3.92
C CYS A 503 6.26 25.12 -4.89
N VAL A 504 5.10 24.73 -5.45
CA VAL A 504 4.97 23.58 -6.35
C VAL A 504 4.77 23.96 -7.82
N GLU A 505 4.84 25.26 -8.16
CA GLU A 505 4.55 25.73 -9.52
C GLU A 505 5.45 25.12 -10.59
N TYR A 506 6.70 24.79 -10.25
CA TYR A 506 7.65 24.18 -11.18
C TYR A 506 7.09 22.90 -11.81
N PHE A 507 6.32 22.09 -11.06
CA PHE A 507 5.77 20.82 -11.53
C PHE A 507 4.47 20.96 -12.34
N ARG A 508 4.01 22.20 -12.57
CA ARG A 508 2.79 22.47 -13.34
C ARG A 508 3.05 22.35 -14.84
N HIS A 509 3.19 21.12 -15.32
CA HIS A 509 3.34 20.80 -16.74
C HIS A 509 1.99 20.67 -17.48
N VAL A 510 0.89 20.47 -16.74
CA VAL A 510 -0.47 20.25 -17.28
C VAL A 510 -1.44 21.33 -16.79
N ARG A 511 -2.37 21.73 -17.66
CA ARG A 511 -3.49 22.60 -17.28
C ARG A 511 -4.57 21.81 -16.56
N LEU A 512 -4.66 21.97 -15.25
CA LEU A 512 -5.68 21.35 -14.41
C LEU A 512 -6.83 22.35 -14.13
N PRO A 513 -8.09 22.01 -14.46
CA PRO A 513 -9.25 22.82 -14.09
C PRO A 513 -9.34 23.10 -12.58
N GLU A 514 -9.04 22.10 -11.76
CA GLU A 514 -9.07 22.13 -10.29
C GLU A 514 -8.12 23.20 -9.74
N TYR A 515 -6.93 23.31 -10.32
CA TYR A 515 -5.94 24.33 -9.96
C TYR A 515 -6.47 25.74 -10.29
N MET A 516 -7.05 25.92 -11.48
CA MET A 516 -7.57 27.23 -11.90
C MET A 516 -8.80 27.65 -11.08
N GLU A 517 -9.68 26.70 -10.76
CA GLU A 517 -10.83 26.95 -9.87
C GLU A 517 -10.37 27.37 -8.48
N THR A 518 -9.40 26.63 -7.91
CA THR A 518 -8.83 26.93 -6.59
C THR A 518 -8.22 28.33 -6.56
N ILE A 519 -7.39 28.69 -7.55
CA ILE A 519 -6.78 30.04 -7.65
C ILE A 519 -7.85 31.13 -7.68
N ARG A 520 -8.90 30.98 -8.50
CA ARG A 520 -9.95 32.01 -8.60
C ARG A 520 -10.66 32.21 -7.27
N LYS A 521 -10.96 31.13 -6.54
CA LYS A 521 -11.62 31.20 -5.23
C LYS A 521 -10.75 31.86 -4.16
N VAL A 522 -9.48 31.47 -4.06
CA VAL A 522 -8.57 32.04 -3.04
C VAL A 522 -8.25 33.50 -3.32
N ILE A 523 -8.07 33.90 -4.59
CA ILE A 523 -7.88 35.31 -4.97
C ILE A 523 -9.10 36.15 -4.58
N ALA A 524 -10.32 35.65 -4.85
CA ALA A 524 -11.54 36.36 -4.48
C ALA A 524 -11.70 36.56 -2.95
N SER A 525 -11.14 35.65 -2.14
CA SER A 525 -11.10 35.79 -0.69
C SER A 525 -10.05 36.83 -0.23
N VAL A 526 -8.83 36.75 -0.79
CA VAL A 526 -7.72 37.66 -0.44
C VAL A 526 -7.97 39.10 -0.89
N ASN A 527 -8.65 39.32 -2.02
CA ASN A 527 -8.97 40.66 -2.52
C ASN A 527 -9.82 41.51 -1.55
N LYS A 528 -10.45 40.87 -0.55
CA LYS A 528 -11.26 41.56 0.45
C LYS A 528 -10.44 42.07 1.65
N ASN A 529 -9.14 41.75 1.74
CA ASN A 529 -8.31 42.03 2.89
C ASN A 529 -6.89 42.50 2.48
N GLU A 530 -6.61 43.78 2.69
CA GLU A 530 -5.33 44.42 2.37
C GLU A 530 -4.14 43.79 3.12
N HIS A 531 -4.30 43.47 4.41
CA HIS A 531 -3.24 42.84 5.22
C HIS A 531 -2.84 41.47 4.71
N ALA A 532 -3.81 40.69 4.24
CA ALA A 532 -3.57 39.38 3.67
C ALA A 532 -2.74 39.47 2.41
N TYR A 533 -3.08 40.42 1.55
CA TYR A 533 -2.34 40.63 0.33
C TYR A 533 -0.90 41.12 0.59
N MET A 534 -0.69 42.02 1.55
CA MET A 534 0.67 42.37 2.00
C MET A 534 1.44 41.14 2.48
N PHE A 535 0.81 40.27 3.26
CA PHE A 535 1.45 39.02 3.71
C PHE A 535 1.83 38.10 2.55
N PHE A 536 0.97 37.99 1.53
CA PHE A 536 1.27 37.22 0.33
C PHE A 536 2.47 37.81 -0.43
N VAL A 537 2.53 39.12 -0.65
CA VAL A 537 3.66 39.76 -1.34
C VAL A 537 4.95 39.65 -0.54
N ASN A 538 4.87 39.77 0.79
CA ASN A 538 6.02 39.59 1.67
C ASN A 538 6.53 38.14 1.74
N SER A 539 5.77 37.17 1.22
CA SER A 539 6.21 35.77 1.10
C SER A 539 7.08 35.49 -0.13
N ILE A 540 7.26 36.47 -1.02
CA ILE A 540 8.21 36.40 -2.14
C ILE A 540 9.62 36.25 -1.54
N PRO A 541 10.47 35.34 -2.05
CA PRO A 541 11.85 35.23 -1.60
C PRO A 541 12.57 36.58 -1.71
N SER A 542 13.37 36.91 -0.70
CA SER A 542 14.09 38.20 -0.68
C SER A 542 15.09 38.29 -1.84
N TYR A 543 15.49 39.51 -2.23
CA TYR A 543 16.48 39.70 -3.29
C TYR A 543 17.76 38.88 -3.06
N GLY A 544 18.23 38.81 -1.80
CA GLY A 544 19.38 37.96 -1.43
C GLY A 544 19.14 36.47 -1.65
N GLU A 545 17.95 35.96 -1.33
CA GLU A 545 17.57 34.56 -1.59
C GLU A 545 17.36 34.24 -3.07
N LEU A 546 16.98 35.26 -3.87
CA LEU A 546 16.86 35.17 -5.32
C LEU A 546 18.22 35.10 -6.02
N THR A 547 19.22 35.82 -5.53
CA THR A 547 20.55 35.88 -6.15
C THR A 547 21.53 34.84 -5.61
N ASN A 548 21.31 34.35 -4.38
CA ASN A 548 22.18 33.38 -3.74
C ASN A 548 21.68 31.95 -3.98
N GLY A 549 22.63 31.04 -4.23
CA GLY A 549 22.34 29.63 -4.47
C GLY A 549 21.86 28.93 -3.20
N PRO A 550 21.17 27.79 -3.35
CA PRO A 550 20.73 26.99 -2.21
C PRO A 550 21.91 26.39 -1.43
N ASP A 551 23.11 26.33 -2.03
CA ASP A 551 24.39 26.01 -1.38
C ASP A 551 25.47 27.04 -1.74
N GLN A 552 26.18 27.56 -0.74
CA GLN A 552 27.24 28.58 -0.93
C GLN A 552 28.51 28.06 -1.65
N LYS A 553 28.56 26.76 -1.99
CA LYS A 553 29.77 26.07 -2.46
C LYS A 553 29.92 26.01 -4.00
N THR A 554 28.90 26.38 -4.77
CA THR A 554 28.93 26.28 -6.24
C THR A 554 28.85 27.66 -6.91
N LYS A 555 29.33 27.77 -8.16
CA LYS A 555 29.13 28.95 -9.01
C LYS A 555 27.65 29.02 -9.42
N TYR A 556 26.81 29.41 -8.47
CA TYR A 556 25.38 29.54 -8.68
C TYR A 556 25.07 30.68 -9.64
N LEU A 557 24.15 30.42 -10.58
CA LEU A 557 23.63 31.42 -11.48
C LEU A 557 22.10 31.38 -11.40
N TRP A 558 21.52 32.40 -10.78
CA TRP A 558 20.08 32.51 -10.54
C TRP A 558 19.24 32.36 -11.82
N SER A 559 19.74 32.82 -12.97
CA SER A 559 19.02 32.74 -14.25
C SER A 559 18.88 31.31 -14.82
N LYS A 560 19.59 30.33 -14.26
CA LYS A 560 19.48 28.90 -14.62
C LYS A 560 18.65 28.08 -13.63
N ASP A 561 18.20 28.70 -12.54
CA ASP A 561 17.35 28.08 -11.51
C ASP A 561 15.88 28.09 -11.95
N GLU A 562 15.49 27.04 -12.68
CA GLU A 562 14.15 26.93 -13.25
C GLU A 562 13.07 26.76 -12.17
N VAL A 563 13.42 26.13 -11.05
CA VAL A 563 12.52 25.92 -9.90
C VAL A 563 12.15 27.25 -9.25
N GLN A 564 13.16 28.07 -8.95
CA GLN A 564 12.93 29.40 -8.39
C GLN A 564 12.26 30.35 -9.38
N THR A 565 12.64 30.26 -10.66
CA THR A 565 12.00 31.02 -11.73
C THR A 565 10.51 30.73 -11.81
N ALA A 566 10.10 29.44 -11.76
CA ALA A 566 8.69 29.07 -11.78
C ALA A 566 7.91 29.65 -10.59
N ARG A 567 8.49 29.61 -9.39
CA ARG A 567 7.90 30.21 -8.19
C ARG A 567 7.70 31.71 -8.34
N VAL A 568 8.71 32.44 -8.83
CA VAL A 568 8.59 33.90 -9.07
C VAL A 568 7.51 34.22 -10.11
N LEU A 569 7.44 33.44 -11.20
CA LEU A 569 6.41 33.60 -12.23
C LEU A 569 4.99 33.32 -11.73
N PHE A 570 4.83 32.51 -10.68
CA PHE A 570 3.54 32.37 -10.00
C PHE A 570 3.12 33.70 -9.36
N TYR A 571 3.98 34.30 -8.54
CA TYR A 571 3.70 35.59 -7.90
C TYR A 571 3.38 36.67 -8.93
N LEU A 572 4.17 36.78 -10.00
CA LEU A 572 3.92 37.73 -11.08
C LEU A 572 2.61 37.47 -11.83
N ARG A 573 2.04 36.26 -11.81
CA ARG A 573 0.69 36.05 -12.38
C ARG A 573 -0.44 36.42 -11.43
N VAL A 574 -0.22 36.28 -10.12
CA VAL A 574 -1.25 36.53 -9.10
C VAL A 574 -1.32 38.01 -8.73
N ILE A 575 -0.18 38.68 -8.50
CA ILE A 575 -0.08 40.08 -8.06
C ILE A 575 -0.91 41.05 -8.93
N PRO A 576 -0.88 40.99 -10.29
CA PRO A 576 -1.68 41.90 -11.12
C PRO A 576 -3.19 41.79 -10.93
N THR A 577 -3.69 40.67 -10.39
CA THR A 577 -5.11 40.50 -10.12
C THR A 577 -5.57 41.19 -8.83
N LEU A 578 -4.62 41.69 -8.03
CA LEU A 578 -4.83 42.26 -6.69
C LEU A 578 -4.11 43.61 -6.52
N ILE A 579 -3.68 44.24 -7.62
CA ILE A 579 -2.77 45.39 -7.57
C ILE A 579 -3.39 46.63 -6.92
N GLU A 580 -4.72 46.76 -6.97
CA GLU A 580 -5.48 47.86 -6.35
C GLU A 580 -5.34 47.87 -4.82
N CYS A 581 -5.02 46.72 -4.22
CA CYS A 581 -4.82 46.58 -2.78
C CYS A 581 -3.34 46.69 -2.37
N LEU A 582 -2.41 47.03 -3.29
CA LEU A 582 -0.97 47.02 -2.98
C LEU A 582 -0.49 48.39 -2.51
N PRO A 583 0.06 48.51 -1.27
CA PRO A 583 0.76 49.72 -0.89
C PRO A 583 1.99 49.94 -1.78
N ALA A 584 2.19 51.19 -2.21
CA ALA A 584 3.30 51.58 -3.08
C ALA A 584 4.69 51.19 -2.51
N GLN A 585 4.84 51.25 -1.19
CA GLN A 585 6.06 50.85 -0.50
C GLN A 585 6.37 49.37 -0.68
N VAL A 586 5.40 48.48 -0.43
CA VAL A 586 5.56 47.02 -0.59
C VAL A 586 5.84 46.67 -2.05
N PHE A 587 5.20 47.37 -3.00
CA PHE A 587 5.51 47.23 -4.41
C PHE A 587 6.97 47.61 -4.72
N GLY A 588 7.44 48.76 -4.22
CA GLY A 588 8.80 49.23 -4.42
C GLY A 588 9.86 48.33 -3.80
N ASP A 589 9.61 47.79 -2.62
CA ASP A 589 10.59 47.03 -1.85
C ASP A 589 10.68 45.55 -2.29
N MET A 590 9.56 44.93 -2.67
CA MET A 590 9.50 43.48 -2.96
C MET A 590 9.22 43.16 -4.43
N VAL A 591 8.25 43.85 -5.05
CA VAL A 591 7.75 43.49 -6.39
C VAL A 591 8.66 44.05 -7.48
N ALA A 592 8.99 45.34 -7.42
CA ALA A 592 9.83 46.00 -8.42
C ALA A 592 11.22 45.35 -8.56
N PRO A 593 11.98 45.06 -7.48
CA PRO A 593 13.30 44.44 -7.61
C PRO A 593 13.22 43.05 -8.24
N THR A 594 12.20 42.27 -7.87
CA THR A 594 11.94 40.93 -8.45
C THR A 594 11.61 41.03 -9.94
N MET A 595 10.80 42.01 -10.32
CA MET A 595 10.44 42.29 -11.71
C MET A 595 11.63 42.72 -12.56
N PHE A 596 12.60 43.45 -12.02
CA PHE A 596 13.80 43.84 -12.78
C PHE A 596 14.84 42.70 -12.88
N LEU A 597 14.82 41.75 -11.95
CA LEU A 597 15.73 40.61 -11.96
C LEU A 597 15.36 39.59 -13.05
N TYR A 598 14.10 39.13 -13.11
CA TYR A 598 13.66 38.05 -14.01
C TYR A 598 13.31 38.36 -15.51
N PRO A 599 13.32 39.60 -16.04
CA PRO A 599 13.01 39.87 -17.45
C PRO A 599 14.18 39.56 -18.39
N THR A 600 15.38 39.30 -17.87
CA THR A 600 16.57 38.95 -18.65
C THR A 600 16.61 37.48 -19.08
N SER A 601 15.64 36.66 -18.64
CA SER A 601 15.41 35.29 -19.12
C SER A 601 14.44 35.28 -20.31
N THR A 602 14.95 35.05 -21.52
CA THR A 602 14.18 35.09 -22.78
C THR A 602 12.97 34.15 -22.83
N LYS A 603 12.89 33.13 -21.96
CA LYS A 603 11.79 32.16 -21.90
C LYS A 603 10.46 32.74 -21.39
N TYR A 604 10.44 33.89 -20.72
CA TYR A 604 9.26 34.34 -19.96
C TYR A 604 8.78 35.77 -20.25
N ILE A 605 9.23 36.35 -21.37
CA ILE A 605 8.88 37.71 -21.82
C ILE A 605 7.35 37.90 -21.93
N PHE A 606 6.58 36.88 -22.28
CA PHE A 606 5.11 36.99 -22.39
C PHE A 606 4.39 37.19 -21.06
N SER A 607 4.80 36.49 -19.99
CA SER A 607 4.23 36.69 -18.64
C SER A 607 4.53 38.09 -18.13
N PHE A 608 5.72 38.60 -18.46
CA PHE A 608 6.18 39.94 -18.12
C PHE A 608 5.43 41.02 -18.92
N ALA A 609 5.28 40.84 -20.24
CA ALA A 609 4.49 41.72 -21.09
C ALA A 609 3.02 41.77 -20.65
N TRP A 610 2.45 40.64 -20.20
CA TRP A 610 1.10 40.63 -19.62
C TRP A 610 1.04 41.37 -18.29
N PHE A 611 2.02 41.17 -17.39
CA PHE A 611 2.11 41.94 -16.14
C PHE A 611 2.12 43.45 -16.41
N PHE A 612 3.01 43.92 -17.29
CA PHE A 612 3.10 45.33 -17.67
C PHE A 612 1.84 45.81 -18.37
N HIS A 613 1.28 45.04 -19.28
CA HIS A 613 0.04 45.41 -19.96
C HIS A 613 -1.12 45.59 -18.97
N LYS A 614 -1.26 44.68 -17.99
CA LYS A 614 -2.27 44.82 -16.94
C LYS A 614 -1.99 46.01 -16.03
N LEU A 615 -0.73 46.22 -15.63
CA LEU A 615 -0.34 47.34 -14.77
C LEU A 615 -0.58 48.69 -15.45
N VAL A 616 -0.26 48.79 -16.74
CA VAL A 616 -0.52 49.98 -17.57
C VAL A 616 -2.03 50.17 -17.81
N LEU A 617 -2.80 49.10 -18.06
CA LEU A 617 -4.26 49.19 -18.17
C LEU A 617 -4.91 49.67 -16.86
N LEU A 618 -4.48 49.13 -15.71
CA LEU A 618 -4.98 49.54 -14.40
C LEU A 618 -4.60 50.98 -14.06
N GLN A 619 -3.37 51.41 -14.36
CA GLN A 619 -2.98 52.82 -14.21
C GLN A 619 -3.74 53.75 -15.19
N ALA A 620 -3.99 53.31 -16.42
CA ALA A 620 -4.77 54.08 -17.40
C ALA A 620 -6.26 54.20 -17.02
N PHE A 621 -6.84 53.20 -16.33
CA PHE A 621 -8.21 53.27 -15.83
C PHE A 621 -8.33 54.05 -14.50
N ASN A 622 -7.30 54.06 -13.65
CA ASN A 622 -7.27 54.88 -12.42
C ASN A 622 -6.92 56.36 -12.64
N GLN A 623 -6.56 56.77 -13.86
CA GLN A 623 -6.30 58.18 -14.18
C GLN A 623 -7.56 59.08 -14.27
N ASN A 624 -8.76 58.57 -13.96
CA ASN A 624 -9.95 59.40 -13.76
C ASN A 624 -10.13 59.92 -12.33
N LEU A 625 -9.13 59.77 -11.43
CA LEU A 625 -9.19 60.26 -10.05
C LEU A 625 -8.16 61.34 -9.69
N TYR A 626 -7.62 62.03 -10.69
CA TYR A 626 -7.00 63.34 -10.52
C TYR A 626 -7.44 64.29 -11.64
N LEU A 627 -8.67 64.78 -11.51
CA LEU A 627 -9.05 66.16 -11.86
C LEU A 627 -9.86 66.72 -10.70
#